data_AF-A0A645B0Q4-F1
#
_entry.id   AF-A0A645B0Q4-F1
#
_cell.length_a   1.000
_cell.length_b   1.000
_cell.length_c   1.000
_cell.angle_alpha   90.00
_cell.angle_beta   90.00
_cell.angle_gamma   90.00
#
_symmetry.space_group_name_H-M   'P 1'
#
loop_
_entity.id
_entity.type
_entity.pdbx_description
1 polymer ?
#
loop_
_entity_poly.entity_id
_entity_poly.type
_entity_poly.pdbx_seq_one_letter_code
_entity_poly.pdbx_strand_id
1 'polypeptide(L)' 'MVKEPFDLAHPLFSLPNFFATPHMAALTREAAARTFTMAATNLLALLDGEELACVANPEVYGTEAWKAYRAAR' A
#
# COMPACT_ATOMS: atom_id res chain seq x y z
N MET A 1 3.07 5.81 -20.34
CA MET A 1 3.55 4.55 -19.75
C MET A 1 2.35 3.88 -19.07
N VAL A 2 2.06 2.61 -19.35
CA VAL A 2 0.84 1.92 -18.86
C VAL A 2 1.11 0.55 -18.22
N LYS A 3 2.34 0.02 -18.34
CA LYS A 3 2.74 -1.27 -17.82
C LYS A 3 4.10 -1.16 -17.13
N GLU A 4 4.23 -1.90 -16.03
CA GLU A 4 5.48 -2.07 -15.29
C GLU A 4 5.87 -3.55 -15.24
N PRO A 5 7.18 -3.90 -15.25
CA PRO A 5 8.31 -2.98 -15.48
C PRO A 5 8.25 -2.38 -16.88
N PHE A 6 8.96 -1.28 -17.08
CA PHE A 6 8.88 -0.53 -18.33
C PHE A 6 9.59 -1.25 -19.49
N ASP A 7 8.99 -1.21 -20.67
CA ASP A 7 9.64 -1.67 -21.91
C ASP A 7 10.65 -0.64 -22.40
N LEU A 8 11.94 -0.92 -22.26
CA LEU A 8 13.02 0.00 -22.64
C LEU A 8 13.04 0.35 -24.14
N ALA A 9 12.32 -0.39 -25.00
CA ALA A 9 12.17 -0.04 -26.42
C ALA A 9 11.12 1.05 -26.69
N HIS A 10 10.43 1.54 -25.66
CA HIS A 10 9.34 2.50 -25.84
C HIS A 10 9.84 3.88 -26.33
N PRO A 11 9.12 4.55 -27.25
CA PRO A 11 9.56 5.80 -27.87
C PRO A 11 9.88 6.96 -26.92
N LEU A 12 9.28 7.00 -25.72
CA LEU A 12 9.57 8.04 -24.73
C LEU A 12 11.06 8.10 -24.33
N PHE A 13 11.78 6.97 -24.37
CA PHE A 13 13.19 6.93 -24.01
C PHE A 13 14.12 7.56 -25.07
N SER A 14 13.62 7.86 -26.27
CA SER A 14 14.39 8.60 -27.28
C SER A 14 14.20 10.12 -27.20
N LEU A 15 13.28 10.62 -26.37
CA LEU A 15 13.01 12.05 -26.26
C LEU A 15 14.06 12.74 -25.37
N PRO A 16 14.70 13.83 -25.83
CA PRO A 16 15.78 14.50 -25.07
C PRO A 16 15.27 15.25 -23.83
N ASN A 17 13.96 15.46 -23.71
CA ASN A 17 13.29 16.16 -22.63
C ASN A 17 12.50 15.23 -21.70
N PHE A 18 12.69 13.91 -21.82
CA PHE A 18 11.99 12.93 -21.00
C PHE A 18 12.90 12.35 -19.92
N PHE A 19 12.44 12.39 -18.67
CA PHE A 19 13.10 11.76 -17.53
C PHE A 19 12.18 10.69 -16.95
N ALA A 20 12.74 9.50 -16.72
CA ALA A 20 12.02 8.39 -16.11
C ALA A 20 12.69 7.95 -14.81
N THR A 21 11.85 7.58 -13.84
CA THR A 21 12.26 6.89 -12.62
C THR A 21 11.46 5.59 -12.52
N PRO A 22 12.08 4.44 -12.16
CA PRO A 22 11.42 3.13 -12.18
C PRO A 22 10.47 2.93 -10.98
N HIS A 23 9.31 3.61 -10.99
CA HIS A 23 8.28 3.56 -9.93
C HIS A 23 8.85 3.58 -8.50
N MET A 24 9.86 4.42 -8.27
CA MET A 24 10.60 4.43 -7.01
C MET A 24 10.36 5.68 -6.16
N ALA A 25 9.33 6.47 -6.49
CA ALA A 25 9.04 7.74 -5.81
C ALA A 25 8.87 7.60 -4.29
N ALA A 26 8.30 6.48 -3.83
CA ALA A 26 8.07 6.21 -2.41
C ALA A 26 9.18 5.39 -1.72
N LEU A 27 10.26 5.04 -2.43
CA LEU A 27 11.26 4.07 -1.97
C LEU A 27 12.47 4.70 -1.28
N THR A 28 12.26 5.71 -0.42
CA THR A 28 13.32 6.11 0.53
C THR A 28 13.40 5.11 1.67
N ARG A 29 14.54 5.03 2.35
CA ARG A 29 14.73 4.14 3.51
C ARG A 29 13.70 4.45 4.61
N GLU A 30 13.48 5.74 4.88
CA GLU A 30 12.57 6.23 5.90
C GLU A 30 11.10 5.94 5.54
N ALA A 31 10.71 6.18 4.27
CA ALA A 31 9.35 5.91 3.81
C ALA A 31 9.05 4.40 3.81
N ALA A 32 9.98 3.58 3.31
CA ALA A 32 9.84 2.13 3.34
C ALA A 32 9.70 1.61 4.78
N ALA A 33 10.61 2.00 5.68
CA ALA A 33 10.55 1.59 7.09
C ALA A 33 9.21 1.97 7.74
N ARG A 34 8.73 3.20 7.53
CA ARG A 34 7.44 3.66 8.07
C ARG A 34 6.25 2.89 7.51
N THR A 35 6.19 2.71 6.19
CA THR A 35 5.07 2.03 5.53
C THR A 35 4.98 0.57 5.97
N PHE A 36 6.10 -0.15 5.99
CA PHE A 36 6.10 -1.56 6.41
C PHE A 36 5.88 -1.74 7.92
N THR A 37 6.39 -0.82 8.75
CA THR A 37 6.07 -0.82 10.19
C THR A 37 4.59 -0.59 10.42
N MET A 38 3.97 0.37 9.72
CA MET A 38 2.53 0.62 9.80
C MET A 38 1.72 -0.60 9.34
N ALA A 39 2.10 -1.24 8.24
CA ALA A 39 1.42 -2.45 7.75
C ALA A 39 1.51 -3.60 8.78
N ALA A 40 2.69 -3.86 9.34
CA ALA A 40 2.88 -4.89 10.36
C ALA A 40 2.09 -4.58 11.64
N THR A 41 2.10 -3.31 12.09
CA THR A 41 1.36 -2.86 13.27
C THR A 41 -0.15 -3.03 13.07
N ASN A 42 -0.69 -2.62 11.91
CA ASN A 42 -2.11 -2.80 11.59
C ASN A 42 -2.50 -4.28 11.50
N LEU A 43 -1.62 -5.16 11.01
CA LEU A 43 -1.89 -6.60 10.98
C LEU A 43 -1.97 -7.17 12.40
N LEU A 44 -1.08 -6.76 13.31
CA LEU A 44 -1.15 -7.18 14.72
C LEU A 44 -2.44 -6.69 15.38
N ALA A 45 -2.78 -5.41 15.22
CA ALA A 45 -4.05 -4.85 15.72
C ALA A 45 -5.27 -5.62 15.18
N LEU A 46 -5.27 -5.95 13.88
CA LEU A 46 -6.32 -6.78 13.28
C LEU A 46 -6.43 -8.15 13.96
N LEU A 47 -5.31 -8.80 14.25
CA LEU A 47 -5.29 -10.11 14.93
C LEU A 47 -5.79 -10.00 16.38
N ASP A 48 -5.59 -8.86 17.03
CA ASP A 48 -6.10 -8.59 18.37
C ASP A 48 -7.58 -8.15 18.38
N GLY A 49 -8.24 -8.07 17.21
CA GLY A 49 -9.65 -7.67 17.10
C GLY A 49 -9.89 -6.16 17.15
N GLU A 50 -8.83 -5.37 16.99
CA GLU A 50 -8.87 -3.91 17.02
C GLU A 50 -9.09 -3.30 15.64
N GLU A 51 -9.62 -2.06 15.60
CA GLU A 51 -9.75 -1.30 14.35
C GLU A 51 -8.39 -0.74 13.89
N LEU A 52 -8.14 -0.81 12.58
CA LEU A 52 -6.88 -0.42 11.95
C LEU A 52 -6.83 1.10 11.72
N ALA A 53 -5.66 1.69 11.96
CA ALA A 53 -5.38 3.07 11.56
C ALA A 53 -5.30 3.18 10.02
N CYS A 54 -5.83 4.28 9.46
CA CYS A 54 -5.79 4.57 8.01
C CYS A 54 -6.42 3.47 7.13
N VAL A 55 -7.46 2.78 7.60
CA VAL A 55 -8.21 1.83 6.78
C VAL A 55 -8.85 2.53 5.58
N ALA A 56 -8.71 1.93 4.39
CA ALA A 56 -9.22 2.54 3.15
C ALA A 56 -10.75 2.49 3.06
N ASN A 57 -11.37 1.49 3.69
CA ASN A 57 -12.79 1.18 3.64
C ASN A 57 -13.36 1.03 5.07
N PRO A 58 -13.48 2.13 5.85
CA PRO A 58 -13.90 2.10 7.25
C PRO A 58 -15.31 1.51 7.46
N GLU A 59 -16.17 1.53 6.45
CA GLU A 59 -17.50 0.92 6.48
C GLU A 59 -17.47 -0.60 6.74
N VAL A 60 -16.33 -1.26 6.52
CA VAL A 60 -16.16 -2.70 6.80
C VAL A 60 -16.44 -3.03 8.27
N TYR A 61 -16.19 -2.10 9.18
CA TYR A 61 -16.43 -2.29 10.61
C TYR A 61 -17.92 -2.35 10.97
N GLY A 62 -18.80 -1.87 10.09
CA GLY A 62 -20.24 -2.00 10.25
C GLY A 62 -20.81 -3.37 9.85
N THR A 63 -20.02 -4.21 9.15
CA THR A 63 -20.49 -5.49 8.62
C THR A 63 -20.67 -6.55 9.70
N GLU A 64 -21.60 -7.47 9.49
CA GLU A 64 -21.80 -8.60 10.41
C GLU A 64 -20.56 -9.51 10.48
N ALA A 65 -19.81 -9.63 9.38
CA ALA A 65 -18.56 -10.37 9.36
C ALA A 65 -17.52 -9.77 10.32
N TRP A 66 -17.36 -8.45 10.33
CA TRP A 66 -16.46 -7.78 11.27
C TRP A 66 -16.91 -7.93 12.72
N LYS A 67 -18.20 -7.70 13.00
CA LYS A 67 -18.75 -7.85 14.35
C LYS A 67 -18.56 -9.26 14.89
N ALA A 68 -18.81 -10.27 14.06
CA ALA A 68 -18.61 -11.68 14.41
C ALA A 68 -17.12 -12.01 14.63
N TYR A 69 -16.23 -11.51 13.76
CA TYR A 69 -14.79 -11.67 13.91
C TYR A 69 -14.29 -11.08 15.24
N ARG A 70 -14.70 -9.85 15.54
CA ARG A 70 -14.33 -9.14 16.78
C ARG A 70 -14.88 -9.82 18.02
N ALA A 71 -16.09 -10.35 17.98
CA ALA A 71 -16.69 -11.07 19.11
C ALA A 71 -16.01 -12.43 19.41
N ALA A 72 -15.27 -12.98 18.45
CA ALA A 72 -14.56 -14.25 18.58
C ALA A 72 -13.09 -14.10 19.03
N ARG A 73 -12.65 -12.86 19.31
CA ARG A 73 -11.34 -12.52 19.86
C ARG A 73 -11.50 -12.05 21.30
#